data_AF-A0A4W5LJX3-F1
#
_entry.id   AF-A0A4W5LJX3-F1
#
_cell.length_a   1.000
_cell.length_b   1.000
_cell.length_c   1.000
_cell.angle_alpha   90.00
_cell.angle_beta   90.00
_cell.angle_gamma   90.00
#
_symmetry.space_group_name_H-M   'P 1'
#
loop_
_entity.id
_entity.type
_entity.pdbx_description
1 polymer ?
#
loop_
_entity_poly.entity_id
_entity_poly.type
_entity_poly.pdbx_seq_one_letter_code
_entity_poly.pdbx_strand_id
1 'polypeptide(L)'
;MRAHTHTHTPCNLCHLLSCNLCHQGAPNTAELRICRVNRNSGCVKGGDEIFLLCDKVQKDDIEVRFFSPGWEAKGSFSQADVHRQVAIVFKSPPYYDTSITGPVTVHMQLRRPTDQEVSEPMEFRYLPDDKGEEAISFLYSFSPC
;
A
#
# COMPACT_ATOMS: atom_id res chain seq x y z
N MET A 1 -9.94 -39.41 -65.49
CA MET A 1 -9.84 -37.94 -65.59
C MET A 1 -10.73 -37.32 -64.53
N ARG A 2 -10.14 -36.45 -63.69
CA ARG A 2 -10.72 -35.56 -62.65
C ARG A 2 -11.75 -36.14 -61.66
N ALA A 3 -11.29 -36.35 -60.43
CA ALA A 3 -12.12 -36.33 -59.23
C ALA A 3 -12.10 -34.90 -58.63
N HIS A 4 -13.27 -34.33 -58.41
CA HIS A 4 -13.51 -33.33 -57.38
C HIS A 4 -14.38 -34.01 -56.32
N THR A 5 -13.89 -34.13 -55.09
CA THR A 5 -14.73 -34.12 -53.88
C THR A 5 -13.90 -33.78 -52.66
N HIS A 6 -14.44 -32.82 -51.91
CA HIS A 6 -14.10 -32.39 -50.56
C HIS A 6 -13.72 -33.56 -49.63
N THR A 7 -12.60 -33.43 -48.90
CA THR A 7 -12.34 -34.23 -47.71
C THR A 7 -11.98 -33.30 -46.55
N HIS A 8 -12.88 -33.30 -45.57
CA HIS A 8 -12.70 -32.79 -44.21
C HIS A 8 -11.31 -33.20 -43.68
N THR A 9 -10.44 -32.24 -43.38
CA THR A 9 -9.22 -32.52 -42.61
C THR A 9 -9.52 -32.39 -41.12
N PRO A 10 -9.36 -33.46 -40.31
CA PRO A 10 -9.40 -33.34 -38.87
C PRO A 10 -8.07 -32.73 -38.40
N CYS A 11 -8.13 -31.59 -37.70
CA CYS A 11 -6.98 -31.03 -37.01
C CYS A 11 -6.63 -31.94 -35.81
N ASN A 12 -5.81 -32.95 -36.08
CA ASN A 12 -5.18 -33.80 -35.09
C ASN A 12 -3.72 -33.35 -34.95
N LEU A 13 -3.44 -32.46 -34.01
CA LEU A 13 -2.14 -32.43 -33.33
C LEU A 13 -2.23 -31.61 -32.02
N CYS A 14 -2.92 -32.20 -31.04
CA CYS A 14 -2.68 -31.88 -29.63
C CYS A 14 -1.39 -32.59 -29.21
N HIS A 15 -0.23 -31.96 -29.41
CA HIS A 15 0.94 -32.13 -28.53
C HIS A 15 2.04 -31.15 -28.96
N LEU A 16 2.52 -30.39 -27.98
CA LEU A 16 3.80 -29.70 -27.97
C LEU A 16 3.90 -28.48 -28.91
N LEU A 17 3.43 -27.34 -28.41
CA LEU A 17 4.20 -26.09 -28.44
C LEU A 17 3.50 -25.12 -27.49
N SER A 18 4.10 -24.94 -26.31
CA SER A 18 3.75 -23.88 -25.36
C SER A 18 3.62 -22.57 -26.11
N CYS A 19 2.41 -22.03 -26.14
CA CYS A 19 2.21 -20.62 -26.46
C CYS A 19 2.90 -19.82 -25.35
N ASN A 20 4.19 -19.52 -25.52
CA ASN A 20 4.94 -18.56 -24.72
C ASN A 20 4.45 -17.11 -24.93
N LEU A 21 3.19 -16.94 -25.34
CA LEU A 21 2.52 -15.65 -25.56
C LEU A 21 1.42 -15.37 -24.52
N CYS A 22 1.45 -16.06 -23.38
CA CYS A 22 0.67 -15.71 -22.18
C CYS A 22 1.57 -15.44 -20.96
N HIS A 23 2.81 -14.99 -21.18
CA HIS A 23 3.71 -14.50 -20.12
C HIS A 23 3.63 -12.98 -19.89
N GLN A 24 2.53 -12.33 -20.31
CA GLN A 24 2.09 -11.10 -19.65
C GLN A 24 1.27 -11.53 -18.43
N GLY A 25 2.00 -11.97 -17.40
CA GLY A 25 1.44 -12.55 -16.18
C GLY A 25 0.44 -11.60 -15.52
N ALA A 26 -0.70 -12.16 -15.15
CA ALA A 26 -1.85 -11.48 -14.56
C ALA A 26 -1.47 -10.43 -13.49
N PRO A 27 -2.25 -9.35 -13.33
CA PRO A 27 -2.10 -8.44 -12.20
C PRO A 27 -2.08 -9.28 -10.92
N ASN A 28 -1.15 -8.97 -10.01
CA ASN A 28 -1.04 -9.66 -8.74
C ASN A 28 -2.31 -9.39 -7.92
N THR A 29 -3.32 -10.25 -8.05
CA THR A 29 -4.64 -10.16 -7.38
C THR A 29 -4.57 -10.50 -5.88
N ALA A 30 -3.40 -10.36 -5.27
CA ALA A 30 -3.24 -10.62 -3.84
C ALA A 30 -3.90 -9.47 -3.06
N GLU A 31 -4.74 -9.83 -2.09
CA GLU A 31 -5.34 -8.91 -1.14
C GLU A 31 -4.24 -8.15 -0.38
N LEU A 32 -4.43 -6.84 -0.21
CA LEU A 32 -3.50 -6.01 0.56
C LEU A 32 -3.90 -6.02 2.03
N ARG A 33 -2.93 -6.27 2.91
CA ARG A 33 -3.19 -6.26 4.35
C ARG A 33 -2.03 -5.66 5.13
N ILE A 34 -2.37 -4.74 6.03
CA ILE A 34 -1.45 -4.26 7.05
C ILE A 34 -1.55 -5.19 8.27
N CYS A 35 -0.42 -5.78 8.66
CA CYS A 35 -0.35 -6.70 9.79
C CYS A 35 -0.10 -5.96 11.11
N ARG A 36 0.85 -5.02 11.10
CA ARG A 36 1.30 -4.29 12.28
C ARG A 36 2.01 -3.01 11.87
N VAL A 37 1.92 -1.99 12.71
CA VAL A 37 2.71 -0.76 12.61
C VAL A 37 3.45 -0.51 13.92
N ASN A 38 4.65 0.06 13.86
CA ASN A 38 5.37 0.44 15.08
C ASN A 38 4.78 1.69 15.76
N ARG A 39 4.20 2.60 14.97
CA ARG A 39 3.61 3.87 15.42
C ARG A 39 2.35 4.16 14.62
N ASN A 40 1.31 4.62 15.31
CA ASN A 40 0.03 5.07 14.75
C ASN A 40 -0.23 6.55 15.04
N SER A 41 0.81 7.30 15.39
CA SER A 41 0.75 8.75 15.61
C SER A 41 2.09 9.41 15.26
N GLY A 42 2.02 10.68 14.88
CA GLY A 42 3.18 11.47 14.46
C GLY A 42 2.92 12.97 14.46
N CYS A 43 3.98 13.75 14.26
CA CYS A 43 3.91 15.20 14.18
C CYS A 43 3.09 15.63 12.96
N VAL A 44 2.29 16.70 13.10
CA VAL A 44 1.51 17.30 12.01
C VAL A 44 2.37 17.73 10.82
N LYS A 45 3.66 18.02 11.04
CA LYS A 45 4.64 18.33 9.98
C LYS A 45 5.07 17.12 9.15
N GLY A 46 4.67 15.91 9.55
CA GLY A 46 5.13 14.67 8.94
C GLY A 46 6.62 14.40 9.19
N GLY A 47 7.17 13.45 8.43
CA GLY A 47 8.58 13.07 8.51
C GLY A 47 8.90 12.00 9.55
N ASP A 48 7.93 11.57 10.35
CA ASP A 48 8.09 10.44 11.28
C ASP A 48 8.36 9.16 10.49
N GLU A 49 9.43 8.45 10.85
CA GLU A 49 9.76 7.14 10.28
C GLU A 49 8.87 6.06 10.89
N ILE A 50 8.16 5.34 10.02
CA ILE A 50 7.17 4.32 10.37
C ILE A 50 7.57 3.00 9.71
N PHE A 51 7.53 1.94 10.51
CA PHE A 51 7.78 0.56 10.10
C PHE A 51 6.43 -0.16 10.03
N LEU A 52 6.05 -0.55 8.82
CA LEU A 52 4.79 -1.23 8.53
C LEU A 52 5.08 -2.66 8.07
N LEU A 53 4.55 -3.63 8.80
CA LEU A 53 4.54 -5.04 8.41
C LEU A 53 3.25 -5.33 7.63
N CYS A 54 3.37 -6.03 6.50
CA CYS A 54 2.25 -6.33 5.61
C CYS A 54 2.38 -7.72 5.00
N ASP A 55 1.31 -8.18 4.36
CA ASP A 55 1.38 -9.31 3.44
C ASP A 55 2.17 -8.95 2.18
N LYS A 56 2.44 -9.94 1.32
CA LYS A 56 3.37 -9.79 0.20
C LYS A 56 2.94 -8.69 -0.78
N VAL A 57 3.78 -7.67 -0.95
CA VAL A 57 3.58 -6.55 -1.89
C VAL A 57 4.62 -6.53 -3.02
N GLN A 58 4.31 -5.85 -4.12
CA GLN A 58 5.28 -5.56 -5.18
C GLN A 58 5.89 -4.17 -4.91
N LYS A 59 7.21 -4.09 -4.75
CA LYS A 59 7.90 -2.84 -4.37
C LYS A 59 7.74 -1.69 -5.38
N ASP A 60 7.44 -2.01 -6.64
CA ASP A 60 7.27 -1.05 -7.74
C ASP A 60 5.79 -0.65 -7.93
N ASP A 61 4.88 -1.29 -7.20
CA ASP A 61 3.43 -1.18 -7.35
C ASP A 61 2.76 -1.25 -5.98
N ILE A 62 3.20 -0.37 -5.09
CA ILE A 62 2.65 -0.21 -3.74
C ILE A 62 2.86 1.22 -3.27
N GLU A 63 1.88 1.75 -2.54
CA GLU A 63 2.00 3.02 -1.84
C GLU A 63 1.25 2.97 -0.50
N VAL A 64 1.69 3.81 0.44
CA VAL A 64 1.02 4.03 1.71
C VAL A 64 0.21 5.32 1.59
N ARG A 65 -1.11 5.22 1.64
CA ARG A 65 -2.05 6.33 1.45
C ARG A 65 -2.60 6.77 2.80
N PHE A 66 -2.48 8.05 3.10
CA PHE A 66 -3.14 8.74 4.20
C PHE A 66 -4.33 9.51 3.64
N PHE A 67 -5.47 9.48 4.33
CA PHE A 67 -6.68 10.15 3.85
C PHE A 67 -7.67 10.52 4.95
N SER A 68 -8.43 11.58 4.68
CA SER A 68 -9.60 12.04 5.43
C SER A 68 -10.57 12.72 4.43
N PRO A 69 -11.80 13.10 4.83
CA PRO A 69 -12.71 13.80 3.93
C PRO A 69 -12.06 15.06 3.34
N GLY A 70 -11.84 15.08 2.03
CA GLY A 70 -11.26 16.22 1.31
C GLY A 70 -9.72 16.29 1.29
N TRP A 71 -9.02 15.30 1.84
CA TRP A 71 -7.55 15.27 1.82
C TRP A 71 -7.01 13.86 1.60
N GLU A 72 -5.99 13.74 0.74
CA GLU A 72 -5.12 12.56 0.69
C GLU A 72 -3.66 12.96 0.54
N ALA A 73 -2.76 12.13 1.07
CA ALA A 73 -1.33 12.23 0.87
C ALA A 73 -0.67 10.86 0.88
N LYS A 74 0.56 10.76 0.41
CA LYS A 74 1.33 9.51 0.36
C LYS A 74 2.49 9.54 1.34
N GLY A 75 2.70 8.43 2.04
CA GLY A 75 3.94 8.18 2.75
C GLY A 75 5.12 8.18 1.77
N SER A 76 6.23 8.80 2.17
CA SER A 76 7.43 8.90 1.34
C SER A 76 8.37 7.75 1.62
N PHE A 77 8.69 6.97 0.59
CA PHE A 77 9.70 5.90 0.63
C PHE A 77 10.17 5.56 -0.79
N SER A 78 11.26 4.81 -0.89
CA SER A 78 11.82 4.29 -2.13
C SER A 78 11.67 2.77 -2.20
N GLN A 79 11.93 2.18 -3.37
CA GLN A 79 11.93 0.72 -3.54
C GLN A 79 12.91 0.00 -2.59
N ALA A 80 14.01 0.67 -2.17
CA ALA A 80 14.99 0.11 -1.25
C ALA A 80 14.44 -0.04 0.18
N ASP A 81 13.42 0.75 0.52
CA ASP A 81 12.79 0.74 1.84
C ASP A 81 11.70 -0.34 1.97
N VAL A 82 11.41 -1.06 0.87
CA VAL A 82 10.53 -2.24 0.87
C VAL A 82 11.37 -3.48 1.18
N HIS A 83 11.39 -3.89 2.45
CA HIS A 83 12.17 -5.02 2.91
C HIS A 83 11.49 -6.35 2.58
N ARG A 84 12.09 -7.11 1.66
CA ARG A 84 11.68 -8.48 1.29
C ARG A 84 10.19 -8.63 0.94
N GLN A 85 9.58 -7.58 0.38
CA GLN A 85 8.16 -7.55 -0.01
C GLN A 85 7.15 -7.71 1.15
N VAL A 86 7.58 -7.67 2.41
CA VAL A 86 6.72 -7.94 3.58
C VAL A 86 6.81 -6.87 4.66
N ALA A 87 7.65 -5.85 4.44
CA ALA A 87 7.72 -4.68 5.29
C ALA A 87 8.06 -3.44 4.47
N ILE A 88 7.55 -2.29 4.90
CA ILE A 88 7.81 -0.98 4.30
C ILE A 88 8.27 -0.04 5.41
N VAL A 89 9.41 0.61 5.20
CA VAL A 89 9.83 1.76 6.01
C VAL A 89 9.50 3.02 5.23
N PHE A 90 8.75 3.93 5.82
CA PHE A 90 8.37 5.16 5.13
C PHE A 90 8.29 6.33 6.10
N LYS A 91 8.26 7.55 5.56
CA LYS A 91 8.03 8.77 6.32
C LYS A 91 6.59 9.25 6.15
N SER A 92 5.93 9.59 7.26
CA SER A 92 4.59 10.18 7.21
C SER A 92 4.57 11.46 6.37
N PRO A 93 3.51 11.72 5.58
CA PRO A 93 3.36 13.00 4.93
C PRO A 93 3.00 14.10 5.95
N PRO A 94 3.25 15.38 5.65
CA PRO A 94 2.66 16.47 6.41
C PRO A 94 1.13 16.45 6.27
N TYR A 95 0.41 16.75 7.35
CA TYR A 95 -1.02 17.01 7.27
C TYR A 95 -1.28 18.34 6.56
N TYR A 96 -2.43 18.51 5.89
CA TYR A 96 -2.69 19.73 5.10
C TYR A 96 -2.73 21.00 5.96
N ASP A 97 -3.21 20.89 7.20
CA ASP A 97 -3.21 21.97 8.16
C ASP A 97 -2.17 21.69 9.24
N THR A 98 -1.00 22.31 9.14
CA THR A 98 0.07 22.12 10.14
C THR A 98 -0.11 22.98 11.39
N SER A 99 -1.23 23.69 11.52
CA SER A 99 -1.52 24.60 12.64
C SER A 99 -2.56 24.06 13.63
N ILE A 100 -2.84 22.75 13.57
CA ILE A 100 -3.76 22.09 14.51
C ILE A 100 -3.34 22.34 15.96
N THR A 101 -4.32 22.62 16.81
CA THR A 101 -4.13 22.86 18.25
C THR A 101 -4.48 21.63 19.09
N GLY A 102 -5.01 20.58 18.46
CA GLY A 102 -5.30 19.30 19.10
C GLY A 102 -5.09 18.13 18.14
N PRO A 103 -5.09 16.89 18.65
CA PRO A 103 -4.87 15.72 17.82
C PRO A 103 -5.96 15.55 16.74
N VAL A 104 -5.53 15.20 15.53
CA VAL A 104 -6.43 14.91 14.41
C VAL A 104 -6.24 13.47 13.95
N THR A 105 -7.34 12.72 13.84
CA THR A 105 -7.31 11.33 13.37
C THR A 105 -7.64 11.28 11.89
N VAL A 106 -6.77 10.63 11.11
CA VAL A 106 -6.95 10.29 9.70
C VAL A 106 -6.88 8.78 9.53
N HIS A 107 -7.11 8.30 8.31
CA HIS A 107 -6.93 6.90 7.97
C HIS A 107 -5.65 6.70 7.16
N MET A 108 -5.04 5.54 7.32
CA MET A 108 -3.89 5.07 6.56
C MET A 108 -4.17 3.68 6.01
N GLN A 109 -3.82 3.42 4.76
CA GLN A 109 -3.98 2.11 4.12
C GLN A 109 -2.89 1.87 3.07
N LEU A 110 -2.70 0.60 2.68
CA LEU A 110 -1.96 0.28 1.47
C LEU A 110 -2.85 0.48 0.24
N ARG A 111 -2.28 0.94 -0.87
CA ARG A 111 -2.93 1.00 -2.17
C ARG A 111 -1.98 0.44 -3.23
N ARG A 112 -2.49 -0.41 -4.13
CA ARG A 112 -1.79 -0.87 -5.33
C ARG A 112 -2.21 0.02 -6.51
N PRO A 113 -1.31 0.85 -7.07
CA PRO A 113 -1.68 1.77 -8.15
C PRO A 113 -2.21 1.11 -9.43
N THR A 114 -1.74 -0.09 -9.78
CA THR A 114 -2.12 -0.75 -11.05
C THR A 114 -3.59 -1.12 -11.15
N ASP A 115 -4.23 -1.55 -10.06
CA ASP A 115 -5.62 -2.00 -10.03
C ASP A 115 -6.49 -1.22 -9.03
N GLN A 116 -5.90 -0.26 -8.31
CA GLN A 116 -6.55 0.53 -7.27
C GLN A 116 -7.03 -0.30 -6.07
N GLU A 117 -6.55 -1.54 -5.92
CA GLU A 117 -6.81 -2.37 -4.74
C GLU A 117 -6.29 -1.66 -3.49
N VAL A 118 -7.03 -1.77 -2.39
CA VAL A 118 -6.69 -1.14 -1.11
C VAL A 118 -6.80 -2.15 0.02
N SER A 119 -5.98 -1.98 1.06
CA SER A 119 -6.17 -2.72 2.31
C SER A 119 -7.30 -2.12 3.13
N GLU A 120 -7.75 -2.86 4.14
CA GLU A 120 -8.50 -2.26 5.25
C GLU A 120 -7.74 -1.05 5.83
N PRO A 121 -8.46 0.06 6.13
CA PRO A 121 -7.84 1.24 6.69
C PRO A 121 -7.54 1.07 8.18
N MET A 122 -6.51 1.77 8.65
CA MET A 122 -6.20 1.92 10.07
C MET A 122 -6.07 3.39 10.46
N GLU A 123 -6.35 3.70 11.72
CA GLU A 123 -6.22 5.07 12.21
C GLU A 123 -4.76 5.51 12.34
N PHE A 124 -4.51 6.75 11.94
CA PHE A 124 -3.27 7.47 12.24
C PHE A 124 -3.60 8.83 12.84
N ARG A 125 -2.94 9.18 13.94
CA ARG A 125 -3.20 10.43 14.68
C ARG A 125 -2.08 11.43 14.49
N TYR A 126 -2.37 12.54 13.80
CA TYR A 126 -1.50 13.70 13.78
C TYR A 126 -1.59 14.45 15.11
N LEU A 127 -0.43 14.82 15.64
CA LEU A 127 -0.27 15.58 16.87
C LEU A 127 0.23 16.99 16.53
N PRO A 128 -0.22 18.03 17.26
CA PRO A 128 0.30 19.39 17.13
C PRO A 128 1.84 19.43 17.15
N ASP A 129 2.42 20.38 16.43
CA ASP A 129 3.84 20.69 16.54
C ASP A 129 4.08 21.43 17.87
N ASP A 130 4.20 20.66 18.94
CA ASP A 130 4.53 21.20 20.25
C ASP A 130 5.95 21.75 20.21
N LYS A 131 6.06 23.08 20.16
CA LYS A 131 7.30 23.77 20.56
C LYS A 131 7.46 23.67 22.08
N GLY A 132 7.68 22.46 22.59
CA GLY A 132 8.00 22.15 23.98
C GLY A 132 6.89 22.47 24.99
N GLU A 133 6.35 21.43 25.64
CA GLU A 133 5.85 21.37 27.04
C GLU A 133 4.51 20.65 27.26
N GLU A 134 3.68 20.40 26.23
CA GLU A 134 2.36 19.75 26.42
C GLU A 134 2.34 18.23 26.11
N ALA A 135 3.29 17.72 25.31
CA ALA A 135 3.36 16.30 24.91
C ALA A 135 3.50 15.30 26.09
N ILE A 136 3.94 15.76 27.25
CA ILE A 136 4.11 14.92 28.45
C ILE A 136 2.75 14.48 29.00
N SER A 137 1.69 15.29 28.87
CA SER A 137 0.32 14.97 29.31
C SER A 137 -0.29 13.76 28.57
N PHE A 138 -0.06 13.67 27.26
CA PHE A 138 -0.61 12.59 26.44
C PHE A 138 0.14 11.26 26.60
N LEU A 139 1.45 11.29 26.88
CA LEU A 139 2.23 10.06 27.11
C LEU A 139 1.84 9.38 28.44
N TYR A 140 1.41 10.14 29.45
CA TYR A 140 0.94 9.57 30.73
C TYR A 140 -0.51 9.07 30.71
N SER A 141 -1.32 9.46 29.73
CA SER A 141 -2.70 8.97 29.55
C SER A 141 -2.80 7.71 28.69
N PHE A 142 -1.73 7.33 27.98
CA PHE A 142 -1.65 6.10 27.18
C PHE A 142 -0.72 5.01 27.76
N SER A 143 -0.38 5.08 29.04
CA SER A 143 0.25 3.93 29.72
C SER A 143 -0.74 2.75 29.68
N PRO A 144 -0.51 1.68 28.88
CA PRO A 144 -1.51 0.64 28.66
C PRO A 144 -1.48 -0.39 29.81
N CYS A 145 -2.63 -0.98 30.09
CA CYS A 145 -2.71 -2.29 30.73
C CYS A 145 -2.06 -3.37 29.85
#